data_AF-A0A938BM77-F1
#
_entry.id   AF-A0A938BM77-F1
#
_cell.length_a   1.000
_cell.length_b   1.000
_cell.length_c   1.000
_cell.angle_alpha   90.00
_cell.angle_beta   90.00
_cell.angle_gamma   90.00
#
_symmetry.space_group_name_H-M   'P 1'
#
loop_
_entity.id
_entity.type
_entity.pdbx_description
1 polymer ?
#
loop_
_entity_poly.entity_id
_entity_poly.type
_entity_poly.pdbx_seq_one_letter_code
_entity_poly.pdbx_strand_id
1 'polypeptide(L)' 'MSTGDFSLPARVLGLDVGSKTIGVAVSDPLGLTAQGVCVIKRSSGDSDAGEVSRLANLYQAETIVVGYPVSLSGA' A
#
# COMPACT_ATOMS: atom_id res chain seq x y z
N MET A 1 9.93 30.85 -18.52
CA MET A 1 9.03 30.36 -17.48
C MET A 1 9.34 28.89 -17.27
N SER A 2 10.17 28.58 -16.27
CA SER A 2 10.37 27.20 -15.84
C SER A 2 9.07 26.78 -15.16
N THR A 3 8.31 25.94 -15.84
CA THR A 3 7.21 25.19 -15.24
C THR A 3 7.82 24.45 -14.04
N GLY A 4 7.42 24.82 -12.83
CA GLY A 4 7.94 24.19 -11.62
C GLY A 4 7.78 22.68 -11.72
N ASP A 5 8.78 21.96 -11.21
CA ASP A 5 8.77 20.50 -11.11
C ASP A 5 7.55 20.02 -10.30
N PHE A 6 6.42 19.83 -10.96
CA PHE A 6 5.34 19.00 -10.45
C PHE A 6 5.72 17.55 -10.77
N SER A 7 6.65 16.99 -9.99
CA SER A 7 6.74 15.54 -9.87
C SER A 7 5.40 15.08 -9.30
N LEU A 8 4.62 14.34 -10.09
CA LEU A 8 3.40 13.72 -9.57
C LEU A 8 3.81 12.81 -8.42
N PRO A 9 3.07 12.82 -7.29
CA PRO A 9 3.42 11.98 -6.15
C PRO A 9 3.47 10.52 -6.62
N ALA A 10 4.57 9.84 -6.28
CA ALA A 10 4.69 8.42 -6.53
C ALA A 10 3.54 7.66 -5.86
N ARG A 11 3.09 6.57 -6.48
CA ARG A 11 1.98 5.79 -5.92
C ARG A 11 2.38 5.21 -4.57
N VAL A 12 1.37 5.06 -3.71
CA VAL A 12 1.51 4.44 -2.39
C VAL A 12 0.71 3.14 -2.36
N LEU A 13 1.31 2.08 -1.84
CA LEU A 13 0.63 0.82 -1.56
C LEU A 13 0.19 0.79 -0.09
N GLY A 14 -1.11 0.72 0.17
CA GLY A 14 -1.68 0.58 1.50
C GLY A 14 -1.96 -0.88 1.84
N LEU A 15 -1.55 -1.32 3.02
CA LEU A 15 -1.75 -2.68 3.53
C LEU A 15 -2.52 -2.66 4.85
N ASP A 16 -3.63 -3.39 4.90
CA ASP A 16 -4.37 -3.70 6.12
C ASP A 16 -4.12 -5.16 6.50
N VAL A 17 -3.20 -5.39 7.43
CA VAL A 17 -2.69 -6.73 7.77
C VAL A 17 -3.52 -7.33 8.90
N GLY A 18 -4.45 -8.22 8.53
CA GLY A 18 -5.21 -9.04 9.47
C GLY A 18 -4.55 -10.36 9.81
N SER A 19 -5.20 -11.15 10.68
CA SER A 19 -4.70 -12.48 11.07
C SER A 19 -4.83 -13.54 9.98
N LYS A 20 -5.75 -13.36 9.01
CA LYS A 20 -6.02 -14.32 7.92
C LYS A 20 -5.82 -13.76 6.51
N THR A 21 -5.87 -12.45 6.38
CA THR A 21 -5.87 -11.76 5.09
C THR A 21 -5.11 -10.45 5.18
N ILE A 22 -4.60 -9.97 4.05
CA ILE A 22 -4.07 -8.62 3.89
C ILE A 22 -4.94 -7.91 2.85
N GLY A 23 -5.65 -6.86 3.25
CA GLY A 23 -6.31 -5.96 2.31
C GLY A 23 -5.26 -5.09 1.64
N VAL A 24 -5.31 -4.98 0.30
CA VAL A 24 -4.35 -4.17 -0.47
C VAL A 24 -5.08 -3.08 -1.23
N ALA A 25 -4.60 -1.85 -1.10
CA ALA A 25 -5.04 -0.70 -1.88
C ALA A 25 -3.85 0.04 -2.49
N VAL A 26 -4.07 0.76 -3.58
CA VAL A 26 -3.06 1.62 -4.22
C VAL A 26 -3.60 3.03 -4.38
N SER A 27 -2.76 4.04 -4.22
CA SER A 27 -3.17 5.41 -4.53
C SER A 27 -3.30 5.65 -6.03
N ASP A 28 -4.15 6.60 -6.42
CA ASP A 28 -4.10 7.14 -7.77
C ASP A 28 -2.80 7.96 -8.02
N PRO A 29 -2.45 8.26 -9.28
CA PRO A 29 -1.25 9.03 -9.62
C PRO A 29 -1.22 10.49 -9.12
N LEU A 30 -2.37 11.03 -8.70
CA LEU A 30 -2.46 12.37 -8.11
C LEU A 30 -2.31 12.32 -6.58
N GLY A 31 -2.28 11.13 -5.99
CA GLY A 31 -2.20 10.91 -4.55
C GLY A 31 -3.49 11.26 -3.80
N LEU A 32 -4.64 11.35 -4.49
CA LEU A 32 -5.89 11.86 -3.90
C LEU A 32 -6.77 10.76 -3.31
N THR A 33 -6.85 9.61 -3.97
CA THR A 33 -7.73 8.50 -3.59
C THR A 33 -6.94 7.21 -3.44
N ALA A 34 -7.44 6.32 -2.57
CA ALA A 34 -6.99 4.93 -2.48
C ALA A 34 -8.02 4.02 -3.16
N GLN A 35 -7.54 3.09 -3.98
CA GLN A 35 -8.36 2.15 -4.73
C GLN A 35 -8.02 0.72 -4.28
N GLY A 36 -9.04 -0.04 -3.89
CA GLY A 36 -8.86 -1.45 -3.52
C GLY A 36 -8.37 -2.28 -4.70
N VAL A 37 -7.32 -3.07 -4.48
CA VAL A 37 -6.67 -3.89 -5.51
C VAL A 37 -7.08 -5.34 -5.38
N CYS A 38 -6.80 -5.93 -4.22
CA CYS A 38 -7.09 -7.32 -3.94
C CYS A 38 -7.02 -7.61 -2.43
N VAL A 39 -7.29 -8.86 -2.08
CA VAL A 39 -7.05 -9.41 -0.75
C VAL A 39 -6.06 -10.56 -0.88
N ILE A 40 -4.90 -10.46 -0.23
CA ILE A 40 -3.96 -11.57 -0.12
C ILE A 40 -4.45 -12.49 0.99
N LYS A 41 -4.59 -13.79 0.71
CA LYS A 41 -4.82 -14.79 1.76
C LYS A 41 -3.49 -15.11 2.42
N ARG A 42 -3.39 -14.92 3.73
CA ARG A 42 -2.12 -15.08 4.45
C ARG A 42 -1.68 -16.54 4.51
N SER A 43 -0.38 -16.73 4.43
CA SER A 43 0.26 -18.04 4.50
C SER A 43 1.49 -17.99 5.43
N SER A 44 2.66 -17.59 4.92
CA SER A 44 3.87 -17.35 5.67
C SER A 44 4.35 -15.91 5.43
N GLY A 45 5.15 -15.37 6.35
CA GLY A 45 5.67 -14.00 6.23
C GLY A 45 6.42 -13.75 4.92
N ASP A 46 7.26 -14.70 4.48
CA ASP A 46 8.03 -14.56 3.25
C ASP A 46 7.15 -14.60 2.00
N SER A 47 6.14 -15.49 1.97
CA SER A 47 5.21 -15.56 0.84
C SER A 47 4.31 -14.33 0.77
N ASP A 48 3.82 -13.87 1.93
CA ASP A 48 2.99 -12.68 2.05
C ASP A 48 3.79 -11.44 1.58
N ALA A 49 5.05 -11.31 2.02
CA ALA A 49 5.94 -10.24 1.61
C ALA A 49 6.28 -10.30 0.10
N GLY A 50 6.46 -11.49 -0.46
CA GLY A 50 6.68 -11.68 -1.89
C GLY A 50 5.52 -11.16 -2.74
N GLU A 51 4.27 -11.45 -2.35
CA GLU A 51 3.10 -10.91 -3.03
C GLU A 51 2.99 -9.39 -2.90
N VAL A 52 3.28 -8.84 -1.72
CA VAL A 52 3.35 -7.39 -1.51
C VAL A 52 4.41 -6.74 -2.41
N SER A 53 5.62 -7.30 -2.49
CA SER A 53 6.68 -6.79 -3.36
C SER A 53 6.29 -6.87 -4.84
N ARG A 54 5.63 -7.96 -5.25
CA ARG A 54 5.10 -8.10 -6.62
C ARG A 54 4.10 -7.00 -6.96
N LEU A 55 3.18 -6.69 -6.03
CA LEU A 55 2.18 -5.63 -6.21
C LEU A 55 2.81 -4.24 -6.19
N ALA A 56 3.75 -3.95 -5.29
CA ALA A 56 4.47 -2.68 -5.25
C ALA A 56 5.19 -2.41 -6.59
N ASN A 57 5.87 -3.43 -7.13
CA ASN A 57 6.51 -3.35 -8.45
C ASN A 57 5.48 -3.18 -9.56
N LEU A 58 4.39 -3.95 -9.57
CA LEU A 58 3.36 -3.85 -10.61
C LEU A 58 2.76 -2.42 -10.69
N TYR A 59 2.52 -1.79 -9.55
CA TYR A 59 1.94 -0.45 -9.50
C TYR A 59 2.96 0.68 -9.51
N GLN A 60 4.26 0.37 -9.49
CA GLN A 60 5.34 1.35 -9.34
C GLN A 60 5.14 2.19 -8.07
N ALA A 61 4.79 1.53 -6.97
CA ALA A 61 4.62 2.18 -5.68
C ALA A 61 5.98 2.36 -4.99
N GLU A 62 6.33 3.60 -4.67
CA GLU A 62 7.61 3.92 -4.02
C GLU A 62 7.51 3.90 -2.49
N THR A 63 6.28 3.96 -1.96
CA THR A 63 6.01 3.91 -0.53
C THR A 63 4.99 2.83 -0.21
N ILE A 64 5.23 2.10 0.88
CA ILE A 64 4.29 1.15 1.45
C ILE A 64 3.87 1.66 2.83
N VAL A 65 2.56 1.77 3.05
CA VAL A 65 1.97 2.13 4.35
C VAL A 65 1.27 0.89 4.91
N VAL A 66 1.62 0.53 6.14
CA VAL A 66 1.03 -0.63 6.83
C VAL A 66 0.19 -0.12 7.99
N GLY A 67 -1.06 -0.57 8.07
CA GLY A 67 -1.93 -0.29 9.21
C GLY A 67 -1.29 -0.81 10.50
N TYR A 68 -1.09 0.07 11.47
CA TYR A 68 -0.66 -0.30 12.81
C TYR A 68 -1.89 -0.43 13.72
N PRO A 69 -2.31 -1.65 14.08
CA PRO A 69 -3.51 -1.84 14.89
C PRO A 69 -3.23 -1.38 16.33
N VAL A 70 -3.96 -0.35 16.75
CA VAL A 70 -3.96 0.14 18.14
C VAL A 70 -5.30 -0.16 18.80
N SER A 71 -5.28 -0.32 20.12
CA SER A 71 -6.50 -0.38 20.90
C SER A 71 -7.24 0.97 20.88
N LEU A 72 -8.52 0.98 21.23
CA LEU A 72 -9.31 2.21 21.34
C LEU A 72 -8.74 3.22 22.34
N SER A 73 -7.95 2.76 23.32
CA SER A 73 -7.25 3.66 24.25
C SER A 73 -6.03 4.35 23.63
N GLY A 74 -5.56 3.90 22.47
CA GLY A 74 -4.43 4.50 21.75
C GLY A 74 -3.08 4.44 22.47
N ALA A 75 -3.01 3.72 23.59
CA ALA A 75 -1.84 3.52 24.44
C ALA A 75 -1.16 2.18 24.18
#